data_AF-A0A162IKF7-F1
#
_entry.id   AF-A0A162IKF7-F1
#
_cell.length_a   1.000
_cell.length_b   1.000
_cell.length_c   1.000
_cell.angle_alpha   90.00
_cell.angle_beta   90.00
_cell.angle_gamma   90.00
#
_symmetry.space_group_name_H-M   'P 1'
#
loop_
_entity.id
_entity.type
_entity.pdbx_description
1 polymer ?
#
loop_
_entity_poly.entity_id
_entity_poly.type
_entity_poly.pdbx_seq_one_letter_code
_entity_poly.pdbx_strand_id
1 'polypeptide(L)'
;MTVASRKKYISALKAVRGCFDSEETAYSIDTLCAVYLISAAEPWLALPGEPIANHGRGLAILLQHLLEVEPADEFSKSIIQIVSVIVILNSIFAGDYSLEPWIDKIPSSGTRPSRAAVQDGYDFWTLYHRHLAMLPGIIRDPGRSVDHVEWFYNMVRIDHHNMKRLGDDILEQQRAGPAALQAPQLAQAETFYEAGLCVLLWVGLTLNAFLLRKSGGGGGGGDEEEETQQLLLLEAERHSFCADAIRLSDRAQGRRPVAAEHLPVCLVAAWLCSDDGQQQVEIEKRLDDYQRDYGIIGCIRETTRIHRDERTGRVRKLPRFPCGLLQERIQAEAGTSALDRYCAEYCCIL
;
A
#
# COMPACT_ATOMS: atom_id res chain seq x y z
N MET A 1 6.32 -23.66 -5.22
CA MET A 1 5.87 -23.39 -6.61
C MET A 1 6.05 -24.63 -7.49
N THR A 2 5.10 -24.91 -8.40
CA THR A 2 5.22 -26.01 -9.37
C THR A 2 5.96 -25.56 -10.64
N VAL A 3 6.66 -26.49 -11.30
CA VAL A 3 7.34 -26.24 -12.60
C VAL A 3 6.34 -25.78 -13.67
N ALA A 4 5.08 -26.21 -13.59
CA ALA A 4 4.03 -25.85 -14.53
C ALA A 4 3.64 -24.35 -14.43
N SER A 5 3.46 -23.81 -13.22
CA SER A 5 3.10 -22.40 -13.01
C SER A 5 4.20 -21.46 -13.53
N ARG A 6 5.47 -21.81 -13.29
CA ARG A 6 6.62 -21.04 -13.80
C ARG A 6 6.66 -21.02 -15.33
N LYS A 7 6.42 -22.16 -15.98
CA LYS A 7 6.37 -22.23 -17.46
C LYS A 7 5.26 -21.34 -18.03
N LYS A 8 4.09 -21.29 -17.40
CA LYS A 8 2.98 -20.41 -17.81
C LYS A 8 3.35 -18.94 -17.67
N TYR A 9 3.93 -18.54 -16.53
CA TYR A 9 4.37 -17.16 -16.32
C TYR A 9 5.41 -16.71 -17.35
N ILE A 10 6.43 -17.53 -17.63
CA ILE A 10 7.43 -17.24 -18.67
C ILE A 10 6.77 -17.13 -20.05
N SER A 11 5.78 -17.99 -20.35
CA SER A 11 5.04 -17.91 -21.61
C SER A 11 4.22 -16.62 -21.72
N ALA A 12 3.58 -16.19 -20.63
CA ALA A 12 2.82 -14.95 -20.59
C ALA A 12 3.74 -13.72 -20.77
N LEU A 13 4.90 -13.69 -20.12
CA LEU A 13 5.91 -12.66 -20.33
C LEU A 13 6.36 -12.56 -21.79
N LYS A 14 6.57 -13.70 -22.46
CA LYS A 14 6.91 -13.72 -23.89
C LYS A 14 5.78 -13.17 -24.76
N ALA A 15 4.53 -13.51 -24.44
CA ALA A 15 3.37 -13.00 -25.18
C ALA A 15 3.23 -11.48 -25.01
N VAL A 16 3.31 -10.99 -23.77
CA VAL A 16 3.28 -9.54 -23.48
C VAL A 16 4.43 -8.80 -24.15
N ARG A 17 5.62 -9.39 -24.21
CA ARG A 17 6.73 -8.82 -24.97
C ARG A 17 6.38 -8.65 -26.46
N GLY A 18 5.70 -9.63 -27.05
CA GLY A 18 5.24 -9.56 -28.45
C GLY A 18 4.18 -8.49 -28.68
N CYS A 19 3.38 -8.13 -27.67
CA CYS A 19 2.42 -7.02 -27.78
C CYS A 19 3.11 -5.67 -28.04
N PHE A 20 4.38 -5.52 -27.67
CA PHE A 20 5.14 -4.29 -27.91
C PHE A 20 5.78 -4.22 -29.31
N ASP A 21 5.68 -5.28 -30.12
CA ASP A 21 6.25 -5.30 -31.47
C ASP A 21 5.41 -4.52 -32.50
N SER A 22 4.16 -4.17 -32.16
CA SER A 22 3.24 -3.38 -33.01
C SER A 22 2.66 -2.20 -32.24
N GLU A 23 2.59 -1.03 -32.88
CA GLU A 23 2.01 0.19 -32.31
C GLU A 23 0.52 0.02 -31.98
N GLU A 24 -0.21 -0.78 -32.76
CA GLU A 24 -1.64 -1.07 -32.54
C GLU A 24 -1.89 -1.81 -31.22
N THR A 25 -0.96 -2.70 -30.83
CA THR A 25 -1.10 -3.51 -29.62
C THR A 25 -0.31 -2.94 -28.44
N ALA A 26 0.78 -2.20 -28.67
CA ALA A 26 1.69 -1.76 -27.62
C ALA A 26 1.01 -0.89 -26.56
N TYR A 27 0.05 -0.04 -26.96
CA TYR A 27 -0.64 0.90 -26.08
C TYR A 27 -2.14 0.61 -25.98
N SER A 28 -2.54 -0.66 -26.08
CA SER A 28 -3.94 -1.06 -25.93
C SER A 28 -4.31 -1.33 -24.47
N ILE A 29 -5.62 -1.26 -24.18
CA ILE A 29 -6.17 -1.67 -22.87
C ILE A 29 -5.87 -3.15 -22.59
N ASP A 30 -5.86 -4.01 -23.62
CA ASP A 30 -5.51 -5.42 -23.48
C ASP A 30 -4.07 -5.60 -23.01
N THR A 31 -3.13 -4.81 -23.54
CA THR A 31 -1.73 -4.83 -23.10
C THR A 31 -1.59 -4.31 -21.68
N LEU A 32 -2.31 -3.24 -21.31
CA LEU A 32 -2.36 -2.76 -19.92
C LEU A 32 -2.86 -3.85 -18.96
N CYS A 33 -3.95 -4.54 -19.32
CA CYS A 33 -4.49 -5.66 -18.55
C CYS A 33 -3.48 -6.80 -18.41
N ALA A 34 -2.81 -7.17 -19.51
CA ALA A 34 -1.85 -8.26 -19.51
C ALA A 34 -0.63 -7.94 -18.64
N VAL A 35 -0.08 -6.72 -18.71
CA VAL A 35 1.02 -6.28 -17.85
C VAL A 35 0.57 -6.22 -16.39
N TYR A 36 -0.65 -5.74 -16.11
CA TYR A 36 -1.23 -5.74 -14.76
C TYR A 36 -1.32 -7.15 -14.18
N LEU A 37 -1.86 -8.13 -14.93
CA LEU A 37 -1.97 -9.52 -14.47
C LEU A 37 -0.61 -10.17 -14.22
N ILE A 38 0.40 -9.86 -15.04
CA ILE A 38 1.79 -10.30 -14.80
C ILE A 38 2.33 -9.70 -13.50
N SER A 39 2.07 -8.41 -13.26
CA SER A 39 2.51 -7.70 -12.06
C SER A 39 1.84 -8.25 -10.80
N ALA A 40 0.53 -8.50 -10.84
CA ALA A 40 -0.21 -9.10 -9.73
C ALA A 40 0.24 -10.54 -9.43
N ALA A 41 0.71 -11.27 -10.44
CA ALA A 41 1.20 -12.63 -10.24
C ALA A 41 2.58 -12.70 -9.59
N GLU A 42 3.36 -11.64 -9.65
CA GLU A 42 4.75 -11.64 -9.23
C GLU A 42 4.95 -11.89 -7.72
N PRO A 43 4.20 -11.28 -6.79
CA PRO A 43 4.33 -11.58 -5.37
C PRO A 43 4.11 -13.05 -5.01
N TRP A 44 3.33 -13.80 -5.81
CA TRP A 44 3.11 -15.25 -5.65
C TRP A 44 4.28 -16.10 -6.17
N LEU A 45 5.06 -15.54 -7.11
CA LEU A 45 6.11 -16.26 -7.84
C LEU A 45 7.52 -15.90 -7.40
N ALA A 46 7.68 -14.76 -6.70
CA ALA A 46 8.96 -14.31 -6.17
C ALA A 46 9.63 -15.37 -5.31
N LEU A 47 10.90 -15.66 -5.58
CA LEU A 47 11.72 -16.52 -4.73
C LEU A 47 12.33 -15.72 -3.58
N PRO A 48 12.60 -16.35 -2.42
CA PRO A 48 13.34 -15.70 -1.34
C PRO A 48 14.67 -15.16 -1.84
N GLY A 49 14.90 -13.85 -1.65
CA GLY A 49 16.14 -13.17 -2.04
C GLY A 49 16.25 -12.76 -3.52
N GLU A 50 15.25 -13.03 -4.35
CA GLU A 50 15.20 -12.49 -5.71
C GLU A 50 14.66 -11.04 -5.69
N PRO A 51 15.26 -10.13 -6.48
CA PRO A 51 14.70 -8.79 -6.65
C PRO A 51 13.33 -8.91 -7.33
N ILE A 52 12.33 -8.28 -6.72
CA ILE A 52 11.01 -8.13 -7.32
C ILE A 52 11.16 -7.16 -8.50
N ALA A 53 10.80 -7.61 -9.70
CA ALA A 53 10.77 -6.78 -10.89
C ALA A 53 9.77 -5.66 -10.69
N ASN A 54 10.23 -4.42 -10.84
CA ASN A 54 9.32 -3.28 -10.76
C ASN A 54 8.62 -3.07 -12.10
N HIS A 55 7.48 -3.73 -12.30
CA HIS A 55 6.61 -3.49 -13.45
C HIS A 55 5.88 -2.13 -13.40
N GLY A 56 5.94 -1.41 -12.27
CA GLY A 56 5.27 -0.13 -12.04
C GLY A 56 5.62 0.93 -13.08
N ARG A 57 6.88 1.02 -13.51
CA ARG A 57 7.29 1.95 -14.58
C ARG A 57 6.67 1.62 -15.93
N GLY A 58 6.61 0.33 -16.30
CA GLY A 58 5.97 -0.10 -17.54
C GLY A 58 4.49 0.24 -17.55
N LEU A 59 3.80 -0.03 -16.43
CA LEU A 59 2.41 0.35 -16.23
C LEU A 59 2.20 1.86 -16.29
N ALA A 60 3.10 2.66 -15.68
CA ALA A 60 3.03 4.13 -15.73
C ALA A 60 3.12 4.67 -17.16
N ILE A 61 4.04 4.15 -17.97
CA ILE A 61 4.22 4.56 -19.38
C ILE A 61 2.97 4.22 -20.19
N LEU A 62 2.41 3.02 -20.00
CA LEU A 62 1.19 2.60 -20.68
C LEU A 62 -0.01 3.46 -20.29
N LEU A 63 -0.20 3.70 -18.99
CA LEU A 63 -1.25 4.58 -18.48
C LEU A 63 -1.14 5.97 -19.07
N GLN A 64 0.05 6.56 -19.09
CA GLN A 64 0.25 7.90 -19.62
C GLN A 64 -0.22 8.01 -21.08
N HIS A 65 0.11 7.03 -21.92
CA HIS A 65 -0.35 7.00 -23.32
C HIS A 65 -1.87 6.79 -23.41
N LEU A 66 -2.41 5.85 -22.63
CA LEU A 66 -3.84 5.54 -22.61
C LEU A 66 -4.70 6.67 -22.05
N LEU A 67 -4.13 7.60 -21.27
CA LEU A 67 -4.82 8.78 -20.77
C LEU A 67 -4.82 9.96 -21.75
N GLU A 68 -3.96 9.95 -22.76
CA GLU A 68 -4.05 10.90 -23.89
C GLU A 68 -5.21 10.54 -24.84
N VAL A 69 -5.64 9.28 -24.83
CA VAL A 69 -6.78 8.79 -25.60
C VAL A 69 -7.95 8.62 -24.65
N GLU A 70 -8.99 9.46 -24.75
CA GLU A 70 -10.13 9.36 -23.83
C GLU A 70 -10.74 7.93 -23.86
N PRO A 71 -10.80 7.21 -22.72
CA PRO A 71 -11.25 5.83 -22.72
C PRO A 71 -12.74 5.74 -23.06
N ALA A 72 -13.05 4.99 -24.11
CA ALA A 72 -14.37 4.99 -24.73
C ALA A 72 -15.45 4.30 -23.88
N ASP A 73 -15.07 3.30 -23.08
CA ASP A 73 -16.02 2.43 -22.37
C ASP A 73 -15.70 2.28 -20.86
N GLU A 74 -16.68 1.81 -20.09
CA GLU A 74 -16.59 1.68 -18.63
C GLU A 74 -15.59 0.62 -18.15
N PHE A 75 -15.35 -0.43 -18.95
CA PHE A 75 -14.34 -1.42 -18.62
C PHE A 75 -12.94 -0.81 -18.71
N SER A 76 -12.65 -0.09 -19.80
CA SER A 76 -11.39 0.64 -19.98
C SER A 76 -11.14 1.65 -18.85
N LYS A 77 -12.16 2.42 -18.46
CA LYS A 77 -12.08 3.35 -17.31
C LYS A 77 -11.78 2.62 -16.00
N SER A 78 -12.45 1.49 -15.75
CA SER A 78 -12.25 0.70 -14.53
C SER A 78 -10.82 0.14 -14.45
N ILE A 79 -10.28 -0.37 -15.56
CA ILE A 79 -8.90 -0.87 -15.62
C ILE A 79 -7.90 0.27 -15.36
N ILE A 80 -8.08 1.42 -16.02
CA ILE A 80 -7.22 2.60 -15.80
C ILE A 80 -7.24 3.03 -14.33
N GLN A 81 -8.42 3.02 -13.67
CA GLN A 81 -8.55 3.36 -12.26
C GLN A 81 -7.83 2.38 -11.33
N ILE A 82 -7.97 1.07 -11.57
CA ILE A 82 -7.31 0.03 -10.77
C ILE A 82 -5.79 0.12 -10.93
N VAL A 83 -5.32 0.18 -12.18
CA VAL A 83 -3.89 0.18 -12.47
C VAL A 83 -3.22 1.48 -12.00
N SER A 84 -3.93 2.62 -12.06
CA SER A 84 -3.38 3.88 -11.53
C SER A 84 -3.15 3.84 -10.02
N VAL A 85 -4.04 3.24 -9.22
CA VAL A 85 -3.78 3.04 -7.78
C VAL A 85 -2.49 2.25 -7.57
N ILE A 86 -2.30 1.17 -8.33
CA ILE A 86 -1.09 0.33 -8.25
C ILE A 86 0.17 1.12 -8.64
N VAL A 87 0.10 1.92 -9.70
CA VAL A 87 1.23 2.76 -10.15
C VAL A 87 1.57 3.83 -9.11
N ILE A 88 0.56 4.46 -8.50
CA ILE A 88 0.72 5.44 -7.43
C ILE A 88 1.41 4.79 -6.22
N LEU A 89 0.90 3.65 -5.75
CA LEU A 89 1.47 2.95 -4.60
C LEU A 89 2.89 2.46 -4.89
N ASN A 90 3.16 1.89 -6.06
CA ASN A 90 4.51 1.50 -6.47
C ASN A 90 5.46 2.69 -6.55
N SER A 91 4.95 3.87 -6.92
CA SER A 91 5.78 5.05 -6.99
C SER A 91 6.33 5.41 -5.61
N ILE A 92 5.64 5.11 -4.50
CA ILE A 92 6.16 5.39 -3.16
C ILE A 92 7.59 4.83 -2.99
N PHE A 93 7.86 3.64 -3.55
CA PHE A 93 9.16 2.98 -3.52
C PHE A 93 10.02 3.26 -4.76
N ALA A 94 9.40 3.60 -5.89
CA ALA A 94 10.04 3.84 -7.16
C ALA A 94 10.14 5.34 -7.47
N GLY A 95 11.32 5.93 -7.29
CA GLY A 95 11.57 7.36 -7.55
C GLY A 95 11.81 7.73 -9.02
N ASP A 96 11.65 6.80 -9.95
CA ASP A 96 12.13 6.93 -11.32
C ASP A 96 11.07 7.39 -12.33
N TYR A 97 9.84 7.66 -11.89
CA TYR A 97 8.78 8.25 -12.72
C TYR A 97 7.92 9.28 -11.96
N SER A 98 7.38 10.25 -12.70
CA SER A 98 6.47 11.29 -12.21
C SER A 98 5.01 10.87 -12.40
N LEU A 99 4.18 11.08 -11.39
CA LEU A 99 2.71 10.93 -11.48
C LEU A 99 2.05 12.13 -12.17
N GLU A 100 2.67 13.31 -12.04
CA GLU A 100 2.21 14.54 -12.70
C GLU A 100 2.78 14.62 -14.13
N PRO A 101 2.00 15.14 -15.11
CA PRO A 101 0.67 15.76 -14.99
C PRO A 101 -0.51 14.80 -15.25
N TRP A 102 -0.26 13.52 -15.48
CA TRP A 102 -1.28 12.60 -15.99
C TRP A 102 -2.27 12.13 -14.92
N ILE A 103 -1.93 12.26 -13.62
CA ILE A 103 -2.84 11.90 -12.53
C ILE A 103 -4.19 12.63 -12.62
N ASP A 104 -4.19 13.89 -13.06
CA ASP A 104 -5.39 14.70 -13.21
C ASP A 104 -6.29 14.24 -14.37
N LYS A 105 -5.74 13.44 -15.29
CA LYS A 105 -6.48 12.87 -16.42
C LYS A 105 -7.19 11.56 -16.07
N ILE A 106 -6.95 10.99 -14.88
CA ILE A 106 -7.58 9.74 -14.48
C ILE A 106 -9.10 9.94 -14.45
N PRO A 107 -9.88 9.10 -15.16
CA PRO A 107 -11.33 9.19 -15.13
C PRO A 107 -11.83 9.12 -13.69
N SER A 108 -12.67 10.07 -13.28
CA SER A 108 -13.37 9.96 -11.99
C SER A 108 -14.22 8.69 -11.99
N SER A 109 -14.31 7.98 -10.84
CA SER A 109 -15.29 6.90 -10.72
C SER A 109 -16.67 7.49 -10.97
N GLY A 110 -17.38 6.97 -11.99
CA GLY A 110 -18.70 7.50 -12.39
C GLY A 110 -19.72 7.48 -11.25
N THR A 111 -19.46 6.69 -10.21
CA THR A 111 -20.13 6.70 -8.92
C THR A 111 -19.44 7.67 -7.97
N ARG A 112 -19.84 8.95 -8.01
CA ARG A 112 -19.71 9.79 -6.80
C ARG A 112 -20.53 9.13 -5.69
N PRO A 113 -20.02 9.08 -4.44
CA PRO A 113 -20.82 8.60 -3.34
C PRO A 113 -22.13 9.37 -3.29
N SER A 114 -23.24 8.64 -3.10
CA SER A 114 -24.56 9.26 -3.04
C SER A 114 -24.60 10.28 -1.91
N ARG A 115 -25.48 11.29 -2.00
CA ARG A 115 -25.62 12.28 -0.92
C ARG A 115 -25.91 11.61 0.44
N ALA A 116 -26.63 10.50 0.44
CA ALA A 116 -26.87 9.68 1.63
C ALA A 116 -25.57 9.03 2.12
N ALA A 117 -24.78 8.40 1.25
CA ALA A 117 -23.49 7.81 1.62
C ALA A 117 -22.53 8.86 2.21
N VAL A 118 -22.50 10.07 1.66
CA VAL A 118 -21.70 11.19 2.21
C VAL A 118 -22.21 11.61 3.60
N GLN A 119 -23.53 11.73 3.78
CA GLN A 119 -24.13 12.06 5.08
C GLN A 119 -23.86 10.98 6.14
N ASP A 120 -23.81 9.72 5.71
CA ASP A 120 -23.49 8.57 6.54
C ASP A 120 -21.98 8.32 6.62
N GLY A 121 -21.12 9.26 6.19
CA GLY A 121 -19.67 9.19 6.35
C GLY A 121 -18.95 8.14 5.49
N TYR A 122 -19.59 7.59 4.46
CA TYR A 122 -19.01 6.60 3.55
C TYR A 122 -18.32 7.22 2.33
N ASP A 123 -17.68 8.38 2.53
CA ASP A 123 -16.86 9.07 1.55
C ASP A 123 -15.42 9.12 2.05
N PHE A 124 -14.55 8.28 1.48
CA PHE A 124 -13.18 8.06 1.95
C PHE A 124 -12.19 8.84 1.09
N TRP A 125 -11.84 10.04 1.54
CA TRP A 125 -11.00 10.95 0.78
C TRP A 125 -9.58 10.41 0.59
N THR A 126 -9.04 9.70 1.56
CA THR A 126 -7.70 9.07 1.49
C THR A 126 -7.56 8.11 0.33
N LEU A 127 -8.66 7.55 -0.18
CA LEU A 127 -8.68 6.60 -1.29
C LEU A 127 -8.86 7.26 -2.67
N TYR A 128 -9.02 8.58 -2.73
CA TYR A 128 -9.09 9.29 -4.01
C TYR A 128 -7.70 9.39 -4.64
N HIS A 129 -7.60 9.16 -5.96
CA HIS A 129 -6.33 9.18 -6.71
C HIS A 129 -5.48 10.42 -6.44
N ARG A 130 -6.10 11.61 -6.40
CA ARG A 130 -5.38 12.88 -6.12
C ARG A 130 -4.69 12.89 -4.75
N HIS A 131 -5.30 12.29 -3.73
CA HIS A 131 -4.73 12.24 -2.38
C HIS A 131 -3.70 11.11 -2.30
N LEU A 132 -4.00 9.94 -2.87
CA LEU A 132 -3.02 8.86 -3.00
C LEU A 132 -1.75 9.33 -3.72
N ALA A 133 -1.86 10.19 -4.74
CA ALA A 133 -0.73 10.73 -5.49
C ALA A 133 0.17 11.68 -4.67
N MET A 134 -0.30 12.17 -3.51
CA MET A 134 0.53 12.93 -2.58
C MET A 134 1.46 12.02 -1.75
N LEU A 135 1.07 10.76 -1.54
CA LEU A 135 1.78 9.82 -0.67
C LEU A 135 3.26 9.63 -1.04
N PRO A 136 3.67 9.49 -2.31
CA PRO A 136 5.08 9.34 -2.64
C PRO A 136 5.92 10.52 -2.19
N GLY A 137 5.38 11.74 -2.25
CA GLY A 137 6.06 12.94 -1.76
C GLY A 137 6.15 12.96 -0.24
N ILE A 138 5.01 12.71 0.43
CA ILE A 138 4.90 12.72 1.90
C ILE A 138 5.75 11.62 2.53
N ILE A 139 5.74 10.42 1.96
CA ILE A 139 6.43 9.25 2.52
C ILE A 139 7.93 9.36 2.23
N ARG A 140 8.36 9.60 0.99
CA ARG A 140 9.81 9.62 0.68
C ARG A 140 10.56 10.75 1.38
N ASP A 141 9.89 11.87 1.65
CA ASP A 141 10.48 13.06 2.28
C ASP A 141 9.48 13.74 3.25
N PRO A 142 9.16 13.10 4.39
CA PRO A 142 8.18 13.62 5.34
C PRO A 142 8.69 14.85 6.12
N GLY A 143 10.01 15.02 6.20
CA GLY A 143 10.64 16.19 6.85
C GLY A 143 10.41 17.50 6.09
N ARG A 144 10.28 17.44 4.77
CA ARG A 144 10.06 18.62 3.91
C ARG A 144 8.71 19.30 4.12
N SER A 145 7.70 18.57 4.57
CA SER A 145 6.41 19.16 4.95
C SER A 145 5.71 18.33 6.02
N VAL A 146 6.09 18.61 7.27
CA VAL A 146 5.46 17.98 8.43
C VAL A 146 3.97 18.32 8.50
N ASP A 147 3.59 19.54 8.11
CA ASP A 147 2.19 19.96 8.03
C ASP A 147 1.38 19.06 7.08
N HIS A 148 1.97 18.64 5.95
CA HIS A 148 1.32 17.68 5.05
C HIS A 148 1.21 16.29 5.66
N VAL A 149 2.21 15.84 6.44
CA VAL A 149 2.15 14.57 7.16
C VAL A 149 1.00 14.60 8.18
N GLU A 150 0.93 15.64 9.01
CA GLU A 150 -0.12 15.80 10.03
C GLU A 150 -1.51 15.93 9.40
N TRP A 151 -1.62 16.71 8.32
CA TRP A 151 -2.86 16.84 7.56
C TRP A 151 -3.33 15.50 6.99
N PHE A 152 -2.44 14.76 6.32
CA PHE A 152 -2.80 13.48 5.72
C PHE A 152 -3.12 12.44 6.78
N TYR A 153 -2.36 12.42 7.88
CA TYR A 153 -2.61 11.55 9.01
C TYR A 153 -3.99 11.81 9.64
N ASN A 154 -4.39 13.07 9.78
CA ASN A 154 -5.74 13.42 10.26
C ASN A 154 -6.84 12.92 9.32
N MET A 155 -6.65 12.98 8.00
CA MET A 155 -7.59 12.37 7.05
C MET A 155 -7.67 10.85 7.25
N VAL A 156 -6.53 10.18 7.42
CA VAL A 156 -6.46 8.73 7.67
C VAL A 156 -7.21 8.35 8.94
N ARG A 157 -7.12 9.13 10.01
CA ARG A 157 -7.86 8.88 11.26
C ARG A 157 -9.37 8.94 11.06
N ILE A 158 -9.85 9.94 10.33
CA ILE A 158 -11.28 10.12 10.03
C ILE A 158 -11.78 8.97 9.16
N ASP A 159 -11.07 8.66 8.07
CA ASP A 159 -11.46 7.60 7.16
C ASP A 159 -11.36 6.22 7.82
N HIS A 160 -10.37 5.98 8.69
CA HIS A 160 -10.25 4.72 9.45
C HIS A 160 -11.51 4.46 10.26
N HIS A 161 -11.95 5.46 11.03
CA HIS A 161 -13.13 5.37 11.87
C HIS A 161 -14.38 5.06 11.02
N ASN A 162 -14.56 5.79 9.91
CA ASN A 162 -15.70 5.61 9.03
C ASN A 162 -15.69 4.27 8.29
N MET A 163 -14.51 3.82 7.84
CA MET A 163 -14.34 2.51 7.19
C MET A 163 -14.64 1.37 8.16
N LYS A 164 -14.20 1.46 9.41
CA LYS A 164 -14.57 0.44 10.42
C LYS A 164 -16.07 0.36 10.62
N ARG A 165 -16.74 1.51 10.76
CA ARG A 165 -18.20 1.55 10.85
C ARG A 165 -18.86 0.92 9.62
N LEU A 166 -18.39 1.22 8.42
CA LEU A 166 -18.88 0.57 7.19
C LEU A 166 -18.74 -0.96 7.25
N GLY A 167 -17.57 -1.44 7.68
CA GLY A 167 -17.26 -2.86 7.76
C GLY A 167 -18.04 -3.63 8.81
N ASP A 168 -18.37 -2.97 9.94
CA ASP A 168 -19.08 -3.57 11.07
C ASP A 168 -20.61 -3.43 10.91
N ASP A 169 -21.10 -2.29 10.40
CA ASP A 169 -22.53 -2.01 10.28
C ASP A 169 -23.11 -2.57 8.97
N ILE A 170 -22.47 -2.32 7.83
CA ILE A 170 -23.11 -2.63 6.53
C ILE A 170 -22.73 -4.02 6.05
N LEU A 171 -21.42 -4.34 6.04
CA LEU A 171 -20.96 -5.60 5.46
C LEU A 171 -21.37 -6.81 6.32
N GLU A 172 -21.31 -6.72 7.65
CA GLU A 172 -21.76 -7.82 8.52
C GLU A 172 -23.29 -7.98 8.50
N GLN A 173 -24.07 -6.90 8.40
CA GLN A 173 -25.53 -7.01 8.23
C GLN A 173 -25.90 -7.67 6.89
N GLN A 174 -25.18 -7.35 5.81
CA GLN A 174 -25.39 -7.98 4.51
C GLN A 174 -25.03 -9.47 4.49
N ARG A 175 -24.02 -9.90 5.27
CA ARG A 175 -23.68 -11.31 5.48
C ARG A 175 -24.78 -12.09 6.21
N ALA A 176 -25.49 -11.45 7.13
CA ALA A 176 -26.52 -12.09 7.96
C ALA A 176 -27.91 -12.17 7.29
N GLY A 177 -28.11 -11.54 6.13
CA GLY A 177 -29.40 -11.47 5.41
C GLY A 177 -29.79 -12.76 4.66
N PRO A 178 -31.08 -12.94 4.31
CA PRO A 178 -31.57 -14.13 3.62
C PRO A 178 -30.99 -14.24 2.19
N ALA A 179 -30.37 -15.39 1.88
CA ALA A 179 -29.77 -15.75 0.58
C ALA A 179 -29.13 -14.54 -0.14
N ALA A 180 -28.14 -13.95 0.55
CA ALA A 180 -27.22 -12.91 0.12
C ALA A 180 -27.31 -12.50 -1.36
N LEU A 181 -27.68 -11.24 -1.60
CA LEU A 181 -27.41 -10.48 -2.82
C LEU A 181 -26.20 -11.06 -3.56
N GLN A 182 -26.45 -11.58 -4.77
CA GLN A 182 -25.56 -12.36 -5.64
C GLN A 182 -24.12 -12.46 -5.08
N ALA A 183 -23.78 -13.60 -4.46
CA ALA A 183 -22.48 -13.89 -3.83
C ALA A 183 -21.23 -13.24 -4.48
N PRO A 184 -21.07 -13.16 -5.82
CA PRO A 184 -19.95 -12.44 -6.43
C PRO A 184 -19.89 -10.93 -6.14
N GLN A 185 -21.03 -10.22 -6.05
CA GLN A 185 -21.06 -8.78 -5.79
C GLN A 185 -20.68 -8.44 -4.35
N LEU A 186 -21.17 -9.22 -3.39
CA LEU A 186 -20.76 -9.08 -2.00
C LEU A 186 -19.26 -9.39 -1.85
N ALA A 187 -18.78 -10.48 -2.45
CA ALA A 187 -17.35 -10.81 -2.42
C ALA A 187 -16.47 -9.72 -3.05
N GLN A 188 -16.94 -9.09 -4.13
CA GLN A 188 -16.27 -7.96 -4.76
C GLN A 188 -16.25 -6.73 -3.84
N ALA A 189 -17.39 -6.37 -3.24
CA ALA A 189 -17.50 -5.25 -2.31
C ALA A 189 -16.61 -5.44 -1.08
N GLU A 190 -16.59 -6.65 -0.50
CA GLU A 190 -15.69 -7.00 0.60
C GLU A 190 -14.22 -6.88 0.19
N THR A 191 -13.86 -7.36 -1.01
CA THR A 191 -12.47 -7.30 -1.48
C THR A 191 -12.01 -5.86 -1.67
N PHE A 192 -12.86 -4.99 -2.22
CA PHE A 192 -12.55 -3.56 -2.35
C PHE A 192 -12.46 -2.85 -1.00
N TYR A 193 -13.40 -3.15 -0.09
CA TYR A 193 -13.36 -2.64 1.28
C TYR A 193 -12.06 -3.01 1.98
N GLU A 194 -11.66 -4.28 1.91
CA GLU A 194 -10.44 -4.75 2.56
C GLU A 194 -9.18 -4.19 1.93
N ALA A 195 -9.13 -4.12 0.59
CA ALA A 195 -8.01 -3.48 -0.10
C ALA A 195 -7.87 -2.00 0.30
N GLY A 196 -8.98 -1.26 0.36
CA GLY A 196 -8.99 0.14 0.79
C GLY A 196 -8.54 0.31 2.24
N LEU A 197 -9.11 -0.48 3.17
CA LEU A 197 -8.73 -0.42 4.57
C LEU A 197 -7.26 -0.82 4.77
N CYS A 198 -6.77 -1.77 3.98
CA CYS A 198 -5.38 -2.17 4.00
C CYS A 198 -4.43 -1.03 3.63
N VAL A 199 -4.71 -0.31 2.53
CA VAL A 199 -3.95 0.88 2.12
C VAL A 199 -3.98 1.92 3.24
N LEU A 200 -5.16 2.17 3.81
CA LEU A 200 -5.34 3.14 4.87
C LEU A 200 -4.53 2.79 6.12
N LEU A 201 -4.60 1.54 6.60
CA LEU A 201 -3.86 1.06 7.77
C LEU A 201 -2.36 1.16 7.53
N TRP A 202 -1.89 0.73 6.37
CA TRP A 202 -0.48 0.79 6.00
C TRP A 202 0.06 2.23 5.98
N VAL A 203 -0.67 3.16 5.34
CA VAL A 203 -0.31 4.59 5.35
C VAL A 203 -0.38 5.15 6.76
N GLY A 204 -1.44 4.85 7.51
CA GLY A 204 -1.64 5.33 8.88
C GLY A 204 -0.53 4.91 9.83
N LEU A 205 -0.13 3.65 9.78
CA LEU A 205 1.01 3.12 10.53
C LEU A 205 2.31 3.83 10.17
N THR A 206 2.55 4.07 8.88
CA THR A 206 3.75 4.74 8.39
C THR A 206 3.84 6.20 8.88
N LEU A 207 2.76 6.97 8.73
CA LEU A 207 2.71 8.36 9.17
C LEU A 207 2.71 8.47 10.70
N ASN A 208 2.01 7.58 11.40
CA ASN A 208 2.01 7.51 12.86
C ASN A 208 3.42 7.28 13.41
N ALA A 209 4.18 6.34 12.83
CA ALA A 209 5.55 6.07 13.26
C ALA A 209 6.47 7.30 13.08
N PHE A 210 6.26 8.09 12.02
CA PHE A 210 6.97 9.36 11.85
C PHE A 210 6.60 10.37 12.93
N LEU A 211 5.30 10.56 13.20
CA LEU A 211 4.82 11.53 14.19
C LEU A 211 5.26 11.18 15.62
N LEU A 212 5.19 9.91 16.02
CA LEU A 212 5.68 9.45 17.32
C LEU A 212 7.16 9.79 17.53
N ARG A 213 7.98 9.62 16.49
CA ARG A 213 9.41 9.93 16.58
C ARG A 213 9.67 11.42 16.67
N LYS A 214 8.90 12.24 15.94
CA LYS A 214 8.98 13.70 16.02
C LYS A 214 8.64 14.16 17.43
N SER A 215 7.52 13.70 17.98
CA SER A 215 7.05 14.08 19.32
C SER A 215 7.95 13.53 20.44
N GLY A 216 8.53 12.35 20.28
CA GLY A 216 9.48 11.78 21.25
C GLY A 216 10.89 12.38 21.23
N GLY A 217 11.17 13.32 20.30
CA GLY A 217 12.48 13.92 20.08
C GLY A 217 12.91 14.99 21.10
N GLY A 218 12.08 15.32 22.10
CA GLY A 218 12.45 16.14 23.27
C GLY A 218 12.95 17.56 22.97
N GLY A 219 12.62 18.12 21.81
CA GLY A 219 13.12 19.43 21.36
C GLY A 219 12.09 20.56 21.34
N GLY A 220 10.84 20.30 21.71
CA GLY A 220 9.77 21.29 21.73
C GLY A 220 9.79 22.10 23.02
N GLY A 221 9.80 23.43 22.92
CA GLY A 221 9.52 24.32 24.06
C GLY A 221 8.01 24.44 24.35
N GLY A 222 7.25 23.38 24.07
CA GLY A 222 5.80 23.31 24.23
C GLY A 222 5.37 22.95 25.65
N ASP A 223 4.05 22.92 25.88
CA ASP A 223 3.48 22.45 27.13
C ASP A 223 3.70 20.93 27.25
N GLU A 224 4.49 20.50 28.25
CA GLU A 224 4.84 19.09 28.48
C GLU A 224 3.60 18.20 28.62
N GLU A 225 2.49 18.74 29.13
CA GLU A 225 1.24 17.99 29.28
C GLU A 225 0.57 17.71 27.93
N GLU A 226 0.55 18.69 27.02
CA GLU A 226 -0.03 18.55 25.68
C GLU A 226 0.78 17.58 24.81
N GLU A 227 2.11 17.66 24.86
CA GLU A 227 3.00 16.74 24.16
C GLU A 227 2.82 15.29 24.66
N THR A 228 2.68 15.11 25.97
CA THR A 228 2.42 13.80 26.58
C THR A 228 1.07 13.22 26.14
N GLN A 229 0.01 14.04 26.11
CA GLN A 229 -1.30 13.61 25.65
C GLN A 229 -1.30 13.21 24.17
N GLN A 230 -0.58 13.98 23.33
CA GLN A 230 -0.44 13.67 21.91
C GLN A 230 0.30 12.36 21.68
N LEU A 231 1.38 12.09 22.43
CA LEU A 231 2.12 10.84 22.37
C LEU A 231 1.24 9.64 22.73
N LEU A 232 0.51 9.72 23.85
CA LEU A 232 -0.41 8.66 24.28
C LEU A 232 -1.50 8.37 23.24
N LEU A 233 -2.03 9.41 22.60
CA LEU A 233 -3.02 9.26 21.54
C LEU A 233 -2.43 8.54 20.32
N LEU A 234 -1.25 8.94 19.86
CA LEU A 234 -0.57 8.29 18.73
C LEU A 234 -0.25 6.82 19.03
N GLU A 235 0.19 6.51 20.26
CA GLU A 235 0.44 5.12 20.68
C GLU A 235 -0.84 4.27 20.67
N ALA A 236 -1.95 4.82 21.19
CA ALA A 236 -3.24 4.14 21.20
C ALA A 236 -3.77 3.89 19.77
N GLU A 237 -3.61 4.86 18.87
CA GLU A 237 -4.01 4.74 17.47
C GLU A 237 -3.20 3.69 16.74
N ARG A 238 -1.87 3.68 16.93
CA ARG A 238 -0.98 2.65 16.39
C ARG A 238 -1.38 1.25 16.86
N HIS A 239 -1.67 1.09 18.15
CA HIS A 239 -2.14 -0.17 18.70
C HIS A 239 -3.45 -0.61 18.05
N SER A 240 -4.39 0.33 17.83
CA SER A 240 -5.65 0.04 17.11
C SER A 240 -5.40 -0.36 15.66
N PHE A 241 -4.52 0.32 14.94
CA PHE A 241 -4.21 -0.02 13.54
C PHE A 241 -3.61 -1.42 13.42
N CYS A 242 -2.68 -1.79 14.31
CA CYS A 242 -2.12 -3.14 14.36
C CYS A 242 -3.20 -4.20 14.65
N ALA A 243 -4.11 -3.93 15.59
CA ALA A 243 -5.21 -4.84 15.90
C ALA A 243 -6.17 -5.01 14.71
N ASP A 244 -6.46 -3.93 14.00
CA ASP A 244 -7.34 -3.98 12.83
C ASP A 244 -6.67 -4.68 11.63
N ALA A 245 -5.35 -4.57 11.46
CA ALA A 245 -4.61 -5.35 10.46
C ALA A 245 -4.70 -6.87 10.73
N ILE A 246 -4.63 -7.29 11.99
CA ILE A 246 -4.83 -8.70 12.39
C ILE A 246 -6.26 -9.14 12.02
N ARG A 247 -7.28 -8.38 12.42
CA ARG A 247 -8.69 -8.69 12.12
C ARG A 247 -8.95 -8.77 10.62
N LEU A 248 -8.39 -7.84 9.85
CA LEU A 248 -8.50 -7.82 8.40
C LEU A 248 -7.92 -9.09 7.79
N SER A 249 -6.79 -9.56 8.31
CA SER A 249 -6.16 -10.80 7.86
C SER A 249 -6.99 -12.06 8.12
N ASP A 250 -7.75 -12.08 9.21
CA ASP A 250 -8.69 -13.16 9.52
C ASP A 250 -9.90 -13.12 8.56
N ARG A 251 -10.46 -11.94 8.31
CA ARG A 251 -11.62 -11.77 7.41
C ARG A 251 -11.31 -12.19 5.97
N ALA A 252 -10.11 -11.89 5.49
CA ALA A 252 -9.71 -12.19 4.11
C ALA A 252 -9.20 -13.64 3.92
N GLN A 253 -9.06 -14.44 4.99
CA GLN A 253 -8.40 -15.75 4.93
C GLN A 253 -9.05 -16.69 3.89
N GLY A 254 -10.38 -16.70 3.81
CA GLY A 254 -11.12 -17.52 2.85
C GLY A 254 -11.01 -17.09 1.39
N ARG A 255 -10.41 -15.92 1.11
CA ARG A 255 -10.29 -15.30 -0.21
C ARG A 255 -8.87 -15.32 -0.79
N ARG A 256 -7.94 -15.96 -0.07
CA ARG A 256 -6.57 -16.17 -0.51
C ARG A 256 -6.49 -17.13 -1.71
N PRO A 257 -5.49 -16.98 -2.61
CA PRO A 257 -4.41 -15.98 -2.58
C PRO A 257 -4.69 -14.72 -3.42
N VAL A 258 -5.83 -14.65 -4.11
CA VAL A 258 -6.06 -13.56 -5.08
C VAL A 258 -6.68 -12.34 -4.40
N ALA A 259 -7.81 -12.51 -3.71
CA ALA A 259 -8.56 -11.40 -3.12
C ALA A 259 -8.03 -10.98 -1.73
N ALA A 260 -6.80 -11.36 -1.40
CA ALA A 260 -6.11 -11.06 -0.14
C ALA A 260 -4.64 -10.62 -0.37
N GLU A 261 -4.27 -10.29 -1.61
CA GLU A 261 -2.89 -9.97 -2.01
C GLU A 261 -2.33 -8.70 -1.38
N HIS A 262 -3.20 -7.80 -0.92
CA HIS A 262 -2.85 -6.55 -0.27
C HIS A 262 -2.39 -6.74 1.17
N LEU A 263 -2.72 -7.85 1.82
CA LEU A 263 -2.48 -8.04 3.26
C LEU A 263 -1.02 -8.24 3.68
N PRO A 264 -0.16 -8.95 2.93
CA PRO A 264 1.24 -9.11 3.29
C PRO A 264 1.95 -7.80 3.63
N VAL A 265 1.77 -6.74 2.82
CA VAL A 265 2.44 -5.45 3.05
C VAL A 265 1.90 -4.74 4.30
N CYS A 266 0.59 -4.79 4.55
CA CYS A 266 0.01 -4.20 5.75
C CYS A 266 0.39 -4.96 7.03
N LEU A 267 0.43 -6.30 6.99
CA LEU A 267 0.92 -7.11 8.11
C LEU A 267 2.40 -6.84 8.41
N VAL A 268 3.23 -6.64 7.38
CA VAL A 268 4.63 -6.24 7.55
C VAL A 268 4.73 -4.88 8.23
N ALA A 269 3.98 -3.87 7.77
CA ALA A 269 3.97 -2.56 8.42
C ALA A 269 3.48 -2.63 9.86
N ALA A 270 2.42 -3.38 10.14
CA ALA A 270 1.93 -3.59 11.50
C ALA A 270 3.00 -4.24 12.39
N TRP A 271 3.71 -5.26 11.88
CA TRP A 271 4.80 -5.91 12.62
C TRP A 271 5.99 -4.99 12.90
N LEU A 272 6.28 -4.07 11.99
CA LEU A 272 7.36 -3.10 12.14
C LEU A 272 7.00 -1.97 13.10
N CYS A 273 5.71 -1.62 13.21
CA CYS A 273 5.22 -0.51 14.03
C CYS A 273 4.78 -0.92 15.43
N SER A 274 4.37 -2.18 15.62
CA SER A 274 3.85 -2.66 16.90
C SER A 274 4.95 -2.70 17.95
N ASP A 275 4.71 -2.10 19.11
CA ASP A 275 5.54 -2.21 20.31
C ASP A 275 4.97 -3.23 21.33
N ASP A 276 3.82 -3.82 21.02
CA ASP A 276 3.16 -4.82 21.86
C ASP A 276 3.61 -6.24 21.48
N GLY A 277 4.22 -6.94 22.44
CA GLY A 277 4.77 -8.27 22.21
C GLY A 277 3.71 -9.32 21.82
N GLN A 278 2.48 -9.19 22.29
CA GLN A 278 1.40 -10.13 21.94
C GLN A 278 0.91 -9.89 20.51
N GLN A 279 0.71 -8.63 20.12
CA GLN A 279 0.37 -8.25 18.75
C GLN A 279 1.47 -8.69 17.78
N GLN A 280 2.75 -8.48 18.11
CA GLN A 280 3.85 -8.94 17.27
C GLN A 280 3.81 -10.45 17.03
N VAL A 281 3.57 -11.27 18.08
CA VAL A 281 3.46 -12.73 17.95
C VAL A 281 2.28 -13.12 17.06
N GLU A 282 1.13 -12.47 17.21
CA GLU A 282 -0.05 -12.77 16.41
C GLU A 282 0.14 -12.37 14.94
N ILE A 283 0.76 -11.21 14.69
CA ILE A 283 1.11 -10.76 13.33
C ILE A 283 2.15 -11.72 12.72
N GLU A 284 3.15 -12.17 13.46
CA GLU A 284 4.14 -13.15 12.98
C GLU A 284 3.47 -14.45 12.54
N LYS A 285 2.52 -14.96 13.33
CA LYS A 285 1.72 -16.13 12.98
C LYS A 285 0.92 -15.91 11.70
N ARG A 286 0.30 -14.75 11.52
CA ARG A 286 -0.43 -14.43 10.28
C ARG A 286 0.52 -14.31 9.07
N LEU A 287 1.68 -13.69 9.24
CA LEU A 287 2.71 -13.66 8.21
C LEU A 287 3.18 -15.07 7.82
N ASP A 288 3.33 -16.00 8.77
CA ASP A 288 3.65 -17.41 8.49
C ASP A 288 2.57 -18.07 7.62
N ASP A 289 1.30 -17.83 7.97
CA ASP A 289 0.18 -18.39 7.22
C ASP A 289 0.17 -17.84 5.80
N TYR A 290 0.29 -16.52 5.61
CA TYR A 290 0.28 -15.87 4.30
C TYR A 290 1.54 -16.22 3.48
N GLN A 291 2.70 -16.46 4.10
CA GLN A 291 3.93 -16.81 3.37
C GLN A 291 3.79 -18.08 2.51
N ARG A 292 2.85 -18.98 2.85
CA ARG A 292 2.55 -20.18 2.04
C ARG A 292 2.07 -19.82 0.63
N ASP A 293 1.45 -18.65 0.48
CA ASP A 293 0.87 -18.17 -0.77
C ASP A 293 1.72 -17.07 -1.43
N TYR A 294 2.39 -16.24 -0.63
CA TYR A 294 3.12 -15.06 -1.11
C TYR A 294 4.61 -15.15 -0.75
N GLY A 295 5.46 -15.26 -1.77
CA GLY A 295 6.92 -15.32 -1.62
C GLY A 295 7.53 -14.03 -1.06
N ILE A 296 6.84 -12.90 -1.25
CA ILE A 296 7.25 -11.57 -0.76
C ILE A 296 7.52 -11.53 0.75
N ILE A 297 6.77 -12.29 1.55
CA ILE A 297 6.95 -12.34 3.01
C ILE A 297 8.31 -12.96 3.36
N GLY A 298 8.74 -13.99 2.63
CA GLY A 298 10.07 -14.57 2.79
C GLY A 298 11.18 -13.58 2.46
N CYS A 299 11.00 -12.79 1.40
CA CYS A 299 11.95 -11.76 1.00
C CYS A 299 12.11 -10.67 2.08
N ILE A 300 11.00 -10.12 2.57
CA ILE A 300 11.00 -9.08 3.62
C ILE A 300 11.61 -9.62 4.93
N ARG A 301 11.29 -10.86 5.31
CA ARG A 301 11.84 -11.48 6.53
C ARG A 301 13.33 -11.71 6.49
N GLU A 302 13.86 -12.17 5.37
CA GLU A 302 15.31 -12.38 5.24
C GLU A 302 16.06 -11.05 5.34
N THR A 303 15.48 -10.03 4.72
CA THR A 303 16.01 -8.67 4.73
C THR A 303 15.96 -8.13 6.18
N THR A 304 14.87 -8.33 6.93
CA THR A 304 14.74 -7.81 8.33
C THR A 304 15.55 -8.60 9.37
N ARG A 305 15.84 -9.89 9.12
CA ARG A 305 16.62 -10.75 10.02
C ARG A 305 18.06 -10.29 10.22
N ILE A 306 18.67 -9.68 9.21
CA ILE A 306 20.04 -9.13 9.28
C ILE A 306 20.19 -8.10 10.42
N HIS A 307 19.09 -7.50 10.91
CA HIS A 307 19.11 -6.49 11.97
C HIS A 307 18.58 -6.96 13.33
N ARG A 308 18.26 -8.26 13.50
CA ARG A 308 17.67 -8.80 14.75
C ARG A 308 18.66 -8.94 15.91
N ASP A 309 19.97 -8.84 15.68
CA ASP A 309 21.01 -8.95 16.71
C ASP A 309 21.28 -7.64 17.49
N GLU A 310 20.75 -6.50 17.04
CA GLU A 310 20.85 -5.21 17.76
C GLU A 310 19.54 -4.87 18.48
N ARG A 311 19.20 -5.66 19.51
CA ARG A 311 17.95 -5.52 20.29
C ARG A 311 18.03 -4.41 21.33
N THR A 312 17.91 -3.15 20.95
CA THR A 312 17.38 -2.09 21.85
C THR A 312 16.99 -0.84 21.07
N GLY A 313 15.68 -0.54 21.00
CA GLY A 313 15.15 0.80 20.68
C GLY A 313 15.49 1.40 19.31
N ARG A 314 16.10 0.65 18.40
CA ARG A 314 16.43 1.12 17.05
C ARG A 314 15.58 0.37 16.04
N VAL A 315 14.74 1.13 15.36
CA VAL A 315 13.95 0.68 14.23
C VAL A 315 14.85 -0.07 13.26
N ARG A 316 14.45 -1.30 12.97
CA ARG A 316 15.16 -2.30 12.16
C ARG A 316 15.54 -1.63 10.84
N LYS A 317 16.82 -1.47 10.54
CA LYS A 317 17.20 -1.17 9.15
C LYS A 317 16.75 -2.37 8.29
N LEU A 318 16.48 -2.15 7.02
CA LEU A 318 16.36 -3.22 6.03
C LEU A 318 17.49 -2.99 5.02
N PRO A 319 18.23 -4.01 4.56
CA PRO A 319 18.92 -3.93 3.29
C PRO A 319 17.92 -3.45 2.23
N ARG A 320 18.20 -2.28 1.67
CA ARG A 320 17.35 -1.59 0.70
C ARG A 320 16.86 -2.58 -0.37
N PHE A 321 15.57 -2.50 -0.74
CA PHE A 321 15.13 -3.01 -2.03
C PHE A 321 16.07 -2.44 -3.11
N PRO A 322 16.65 -3.28 -3.99
CA PRO A 322 17.65 -2.83 -4.95
C PRO A 322 17.01 -2.00 -6.07
N CYS A 323 16.65 -0.75 -5.77
CA CYS A 323 16.40 0.30 -6.77
C CYS A 323 17.69 1.12 -6.91
N GLY A 324 18.56 0.69 -7.82
CA GLY A 324 19.95 1.14 -7.98
C GLY A 324 20.19 2.59 -8.44
N LEU A 325 19.33 3.56 -8.11
CA LEU A 325 19.47 4.96 -8.57
C LEU A 325 19.47 6.01 -7.44
N LEU A 326 19.18 5.65 -6.19
CA LEU A 326 19.17 6.59 -5.05
C LEU A 326 20.53 6.75 -4.35
N GLN A 327 21.48 5.85 -4.64
CA GLN A 327 22.79 5.83 -3.97
C GLN A 327 23.69 6.99 -4.39
N GLU A 328 23.57 7.46 -5.63
CA GLU A 328 24.36 8.59 -6.14
C GLU A 328 23.89 9.95 -5.59
N ARG A 329 22.59 10.11 -5.27
CA ARG A 329 22.07 11.34 -4.66
C ARG A 329 22.38 11.45 -3.16
N ILE A 330 22.26 10.35 -2.40
CA ILE A 330 22.49 10.37 -0.95
C ILE A 330 23.98 10.53 -0.62
N GLN A 331 24.89 10.03 -1.46
CA GLN A 331 26.33 10.27 -1.28
C GLN A 331 26.75 11.70 -1.65
N ALA A 332 25.95 12.42 -2.45
CA ALA A 332 26.22 13.80 -2.83
C ALA A 332 25.81 14.83 -1.76
N GLU A 333 24.91 14.48 -0.82
CA GLU A 333 24.37 15.40 0.19
C GLU A 333 24.82 15.03 1.61
N ALA A 334 26.10 15.27 1.93
CA ALA A 334 26.71 15.05 3.23
C ALA A 334 26.24 16.01 4.35
N GLY A 335 25.01 16.52 4.28
CA GLY A 335 24.43 17.50 5.22
C GLY A 335 23.00 17.19 5.70
N THR A 336 22.45 16.02 5.38
CA THR A 336 21.06 15.67 5.73
C THR A 336 20.90 15.27 7.20
N SER A 337 19.80 15.71 7.81
CA SER A 337 19.51 15.56 9.25
C SER A 337 19.30 14.09 9.65
N ALA A 338 19.40 13.79 10.94
CA ALA A 338 19.11 12.44 11.45
C ALA A 338 17.67 11.97 11.15
N LEU A 339 16.76 12.92 10.93
CA LEU A 339 15.38 12.68 10.51
C LEU A 339 15.32 12.29 9.03
N ASP A 340 16.02 12.99 8.14
CA ASP A 340 16.03 12.70 6.69
C ASP A 340 16.65 11.34 6.38
N ARG A 341 17.73 11.00 7.09
CA ARG A 341 18.39 9.70 6.98
C ARG A 341 17.49 8.55 7.47
N TYR A 342 16.64 8.81 8.45
CA TYR A 342 15.66 7.85 8.95
C TYR A 342 14.44 7.73 8.03
N CYS A 343 13.95 8.82 7.45
CA CYS A 343 12.86 8.78 6.47
C CYS A 343 13.25 7.97 5.23
N ALA A 344 14.48 8.14 4.75
CA ALA A 344 15.04 7.30 3.69
C ALA A 344 15.27 5.84 4.11
N GLU A 345 15.43 5.55 5.41
CA GLU A 345 15.54 4.17 5.92
C GLU A 345 14.17 3.52 6.16
N TYR A 346 13.17 4.25 6.65
CA TYR A 346 11.82 3.76 6.96
C TYR A 346 10.92 3.61 5.72
N CYS A 347 11.08 4.51 4.76
CA CYS A 347 10.28 4.50 3.53
C CYS A 347 10.87 3.58 2.45
N CYS A 348 12.04 3.00 2.71
CA CYS A 348 12.63 1.92 1.92
C CYS A 348 12.47 0.53 2.58
N ILE A 349 11.84 0.47 3.77
CA ILE A 349 11.52 -0.76 4.51
C ILE A 349 10.19 -1.37 4.06
N LEU A 350 9.26 -0.50 3.63
CA LEU A 350 7.98 -0.87 3.03
C LEU A 350 8.12 -0.77 1.52
#